data_AF-A0A9D6RCU4-F1
#
_entry.id   AF-A0A9D6RCU4-F1
#
_cell.length_a   1.000
_cell.length_b   1.000
_cell.length_c   1.000
_cell.angle_alpha   90.00
_cell.angle_beta   90.00
_cell.angle_gamma   90.00
#
_symmetry.space_group_name_H-M   'P 1'
#
loop_
_entity.id
_entity.type
_entity.pdbx_description
1 polymer ?
#
loop_
_entity_poly.entity_id
_entity_poly.type
_entity_poly.pdbx_seq_one_letter_code
_entity_poly.pdbx_strand_id
1 'polypeptide(L)'
;MMSCKESVEALSSGRELSLAQRAMLRLHLLMCGPCGRFMAQLRILREAVGRLNAGQARLSDGERLRLEDRIIASIFPNGTNRGFNKN
;
A
#
# COMPACT_ATOMS: atom_id res chain seq x y z
N MET A 1 -16.89 24.24 -12.07
CA MET A 1 -17.01 22.90 -12.66
C MET A 1 -15.63 22.28 -12.62
N MET A 2 -15.46 21.13 -11.98
CA MET A 2 -14.13 20.51 -11.85
C MET A 2 -13.72 19.89 -13.20
N SER A 3 -12.49 20.11 -13.64
CA SER A 3 -11.98 19.57 -14.90
C SER A 3 -11.66 18.07 -14.76
N CYS A 4 -11.59 17.38 -15.91
CA CYS A 4 -11.16 15.97 -15.93
C CYS A 4 -9.76 15.81 -15.34
N LYS A 5 -8.84 16.76 -15.59
CA LYS A 5 -7.48 16.74 -15.05
C LYS A 5 -7.48 16.82 -13.52
N GLU A 6 -8.21 17.79 -12.96
CA GLU A 6 -8.35 17.94 -11.50
C GLU A 6 -9.04 16.71 -10.87
N SER A 7 -9.98 16.08 -11.60
CA SER A 7 -10.64 14.85 -11.16
C SER A 7 -9.68 13.68 -11.08
N VAL A 8 -8.87 13.47 -12.12
CA VAL A 8 -7.84 12.43 -12.14
C VAL A 8 -6.82 12.64 -11.02
N GLU A 9 -6.35 13.88 -10.84
CA GLU A 9 -5.40 14.24 -9.79
C GLU A 9 -5.99 14.05 -8.39
N ALA A 10 -7.24 14.46 -8.17
CA ALA A 10 -7.95 14.22 -6.91
C ALA A 10 -8.14 12.72 -6.64
N LEU A 11 -8.37 11.91 -7.67
CA LEU A 11 -8.54 10.46 -7.54
C LEU A 11 -7.22 9.73 -7.30
N SER A 12 -6.08 10.19 -7.84
CA SER A 12 -4.80 9.47 -7.79
C SER A 12 -3.87 9.91 -6.66
N SER A 13 -3.90 11.19 -6.25
CA SER A 13 -2.91 11.80 -5.35
C SER A 13 -2.92 11.28 -3.91
N GLY A 14 -3.97 10.58 -3.47
CA GLY A 14 -4.09 10.09 -2.10
C GLY A 14 -4.26 11.18 -1.04
N ARG A 15 -4.34 12.46 -1.45
CA ARG A 15 -4.56 13.60 -0.55
C ARG A 15 -5.98 13.60 0.00
N GLU A 16 -6.15 14.14 1.19
CA GLU A 16 -7.49 14.42 1.69
C GLU A 16 -8.13 15.57 0.91
N LEU A 17 -9.40 15.38 0.55
CA LEU A 17 -10.21 16.39 -0.12
C LEU A 17 -11.08 17.10 0.90
N SER A 18 -11.21 18.42 0.77
CA SER A 18 -12.20 19.18 1.53
C SER A 18 -13.62 18.73 1.17
N LEU A 19 -14.60 19.04 2.04
CA LEU A 19 -16.01 18.67 1.80
C LEU A 19 -16.54 19.21 0.46
N ALA A 20 -16.19 20.44 0.12
CA ALA A 20 -16.56 21.06 -1.16
C ALA A 20 -15.91 20.34 -2.35
N GLN A 21 -14.63 20.00 -2.26
CA GLN A 21 -13.92 19.25 -3.30
C GLN A 21 -14.52 17.85 -3.49
N ARG A 22 -14.90 17.18 -2.40
CA ARG A 22 -15.56 15.88 -2.45
C ARG A 22 -16.93 15.96 -3.13
N ALA A 23 -17.71 17.00 -2.86
CA ALA A 23 -19.00 17.22 -3.52
C ALA A 23 -18.83 17.50 -5.03
N MET A 24 -17.88 18.35 -5.40
CA MET A 24 -17.58 18.65 -6.81
C MET A 24 -17.09 17.42 -7.58
N LEU A 25 -16.22 16.59 -6.99
CA LEU A 25 -15.76 15.35 -7.58
C LEU A 25 -16.92 14.36 -7.80
N ARG A 26 -17.83 14.22 -6.82
CA ARG A 26 -19.03 13.37 -6.97
C ARG A 26 -19.90 13.84 -8.12
N LEU A 27 -20.17 15.14 -8.22
CA LEU A 27 -20.95 15.70 -9.32
C LEU A 27 -20.26 15.46 -10.68
N HIS A 28 -18.95 15.65 -10.76
CA HIS A 28 -18.20 15.39 -11.99
C HIS A 28 -18.31 13.92 -12.42
N LEU A 29 -18.16 12.98 -11.49
CA LEU A 29 -18.24 11.54 -11.79
C LEU A 29 -19.63 11.10 -12.26
N LEU A 30 -20.69 11.76 -11.81
CA LEU A 30 -22.06 11.52 -12.28
C LEU A 30 -22.27 11.96 -13.73
N MET A 31 -21.58 13.02 -14.17
CA MET A 31 -21.75 13.60 -15.51
C MET A 31 -20.68 13.14 -16.51
N CYS A 32 -19.54 12.64 -16.04
CA CYS A 32 -18.40 12.27 -16.87
C CYS A 32 -18.12 10.76 -16.81
N GLY A 33 -18.66 10.02 -17.78
CA GLY A 33 -18.43 8.58 -17.93
C GLY A 33 -16.95 8.16 -17.97
N PRO A 34 -16.05 8.85 -18.71
CA PRO A 34 -14.62 8.53 -18.70
C PRO A 34 -13.99 8.57 -17.30
N CYS A 35 -14.29 9.59 -16.50
CA CYS A 35 -13.75 9.69 -15.15
C CYS A 35 -14.35 8.63 -14.21
N GLY A 36 -15.63 8.26 -14.40
CA GLY A 36 -16.24 7.13 -13.71
C GLY A 36 -15.53 5.80 -14.00
N ARG A 37 -15.18 5.53 -15.27
CA ARG A 37 -14.41 4.34 -15.66
C ARG A 37 -13.01 4.35 -15.06
N PHE A 38 -12.32 5.49 -15.09
CA PHE A 38 -11.00 5.63 -14.48
C PHE A 38 -11.03 5.36 -12.96
N MET A 39 -12.04 5.86 -12.25
CA MET A 39 -12.24 5.56 -10.82
C MET A 39 -12.41 4.05 -10.58
N ALA A 40 -13.17 3.36 -11.44
CA ALA A 40 -13.37 1.91 -11.33
C ALA A 40 -12.04 1.14 -11.53
N GLN A 41 -11.22 1.54 -12.52
CA GLN A 41 -9.89 0.96 -12.75
C GLN A 41 -8.97 1.17 -11.53
N LEU A 42 -8.95 2.39 -10.98
CA LEU A 42 -8.18 2.70 -9.78
C LEU A 42 -8.59 1.85 -8.57
N ARG A 43 -9.90 1.56 -8.42
CA ARG A 43 -10.40 0.70 -7.33
C ARG A 43 -9.87 -0.72 -7.47
N ILE A 44 -9.91 -1.29 -8.66
CA ILE A 44 -9.36 -2.63 -8.95
C ILE A 44 -7.87 -2.67 -8.65
N LEU A 45 -7.11 -1.66 -9.08
CA LEU A 45 -5.67 -1.58 -8.84
C LEU A 45 -5.36 -1.53 -7.34
N ARG A 46 -6.08 -0.70 -6.57
CA ARG A 46 -5.90 -0.60 -5.11
C ARG A 46 -6.22 -1.90 -4.40
N GLU A 47 -7.27 -2.60 -4.82
CA GLU A 47 -7.63 -3.90 -4.26
C GLU A 47 -6.55 -4.96 -4.56
N ALA A 48 -6.06 -5.01 -5.80
CA ALA A 48 -4.99 -5.92 -6.19
C ALA A 48 -3.70 -5.66 -5.38
N VAL A 49 -3.28 -4.39 -5.27
CA VAL A 49 -2.13 -3.99 -4.46
C VAL A 49 -2.35 -4.30 -2.98
N GLY A 50 -3.55 -4.06 -2.46
CA GLY A 50 -3.92 -4.40 -1.09
C GLY A 50 -3.79 -5.89 -0.80
N ARG A 51 -4.21 -6.75 -1.74
CA ARG A 51 -4.07 -8.21 -1.63
C ARG A 51 -2.62 -8.68 -1.71
N LEU A 52 -1.82 -8.08 -2.59
CA LEU A 52 -0.38 -8.36 -2.67
C LEU A 52 0.32 -8.00 -1.36
N ASN A 53 0.03 -6.82 -0.80
CA ASN A 53 0.57 -6.39 0.47
C ASN A 53 0.06 -7.23 1.66
N ALA A 54 -1.19 -7.70 1.63
CA ALA A 54 -1.72 -8.59 2.67
C ALA A 54 -1.08 -9.99 2.64
N GLY A 55 -0.76 -10.50 1.44
CA GLY A 55 -0.01 -11.75 1.26
C GLY A 55 1.48 -11.59 1.58
N GLN A 56 2.03 -10.39 1.41
CA GLN A 56 3.34 -10.01 1.93
C GLN A 56 3.18 -9.50 3.36
N ALA A 57 2.86 -10.39 4.31
CA ALA A 57 2.99 -10.07 5.73
C ALA A 57 4.45 -9.66 5.99
N ARG A 58 4.70 -8.34 5.96
CA ARG A 58 5.99 -7.77 6.28
C ARG A 58 6.16 -8.00 7.77
N LEU A 59 6.96 -9.00 8.13
CA LEU A 59 7.36 -9.25 9.51
C LEU A 59 7.82 -7.91 10.09
N SER A 60 7.24 -7.53 11.23
CA SER A 60 7.77 -6.41 12.00
C SER A 60 9.24 -6.68 12.33
N ASP A 61 10.02 -5.63 12.60
CA ASP A 61 11.46 -5.79 12.87
C ASP A 61 11.73 -6.78 14.03
N GLY A 62 10.83 -6.82 15.03
CA GLY A 62 10.90 -7.81 16.12
C GLY A 62 10.55 -9.24 15.71
N GLU A 63 9.59 -9.44 14.79
CA GLU A 63 9.28 -10.76 14.24
C GLU A 63 10.37 -11.28 13.32
N ARG A 64 11.02 -10.38 12.57
CA ARG A 64 12.21 -10.71 11.78
C ARG A 64 13.33 -11.20 12.66
N LEU A 65 13.66 -10.47 13.72
CA LEU A 65 14.74 -10.84 14.63
C LEU A 65 14.50 -12.21 15.27
N ARG A 66 13.26 -12.47 15.72
CA ARG A 66 12.88 -13.80 16.26
C ARG A 66 12.99 -14.91 15.22
N LEU A 67 12.63 -14.64 13.98
CA LEU A 67 12.79 -15.61 12.90
C LEU A 67 14.27 -15.89 12.63
N GLU A 68 15.10 -14.86 12.58
CA GLU A 68 16.56 -14.97 12.43
C GLU A 68 17.17 -15.80 13.58
N ASP A 69 16.81 -15.51 14.83
CA ASP A 69 17.25 -16.26 16.01
C ASP A 69 16.85 -17.75 15.92
N ARG A 70 15.61 -18.03 15.51
CA ARG A 70 15.12 -19.40 15.31
C ARG A 70 15.86 -20.13 14.21
N ILE A 71 16.16 -19.46 13.10
CA ILE A 71 16.94 -20.05 12.00
C ILE A 71 18.35 -20.39 12.49
N ILE A 72 19.03 -19.45 13.16
CA ILE A 72 20.38 -19.66 13.70
C ILE A 72 20.39 -20.84 14.69
N ALA A 73 19.43 -20.88 15.61
CA ALA A 73 19.32 -21.98 16.59
C ALA A 73 19.04 -23.34 15.93
N SER A 74 18.25 -23.36 14.84
CA SER A 74 17.97 -24.59 14.10
C SER A 74 19.17 -25.15 13.34
N ILE A 75 20.06 -24.26 12.86
CA ILE A 75 21.27 -24.64 12.12
C ILE A 75 22.42 -24.97 13.07
N PHE A 76 22.50 -24.31 14.24
CA PHE A 76 23.57 -24.48 15.22
C PHE A 76 23.03 -24.85 16.63
N PRO A 77 22.49 -26.07 16.82
CA PRO A 77 21.80 -26.46 18.05
C PRO A 77 22.70 -26.56 19.28
N ASN A 78 24.03 -26.69 19.12
CA ASN A 78 24.99 -26.85 20.22
C ASN A 78 26.04 -25.74 20.34
N GLY A 79 25.85 -24.60 19.66
CA GLY A 79 26.71 -23.42 19.75
C GLY A 79 28.15 -23.66 19.27
N THR A 80 28.52 -23.11 18.12
CA THR A 80 29.50 -22.03 18.10
C THR A 80 29.20 -21.06 16.96
N ASN A 81 28.58 -19.91 17.27
CA ASN A 81 28.62 -18.75 16.39
C ASN A 81 29.79 -17.85 16.81
N ARG A 82 31.00 -18.19 16.37
CA ARG A 82 32.14 -17.27 16.41
C ARG A 82 32.17 -16.51 15.09
N GLY A 83 31.52 -15.36 15.06
CA GLY A 83 31.83 -14.29 14.11
C GLY A 83 30.72 -13.90 13.16
N PHE A 84 29.89 -12.96 13.59
CA PHE A 84 29.45 -11.87 12.74
C PHE A 84 29.52 -10.58 13.56
N ASN A 85 30.75 -10.13 13.81
CA ASN A 85 31.01 -8.81 14.36
C ASN A 85 30.77 -7.80 13.22
N LYS A 86 29.70 -7.01 13.32
CA LYS A 86 29.40 -5.91 12.40
C LYS A 86 30.26 -4.71 12.83
N ASN A 87 31.27 -4.40 12.01
CA ASN A 87 31.95 -3.11 12.03
C ASN A 87 31.23 -2.14 11.09
#